data_AF-A0A9W8S434-F1
#
_entry.id   AF-A0A9W8S434-F1
#
_cell.length_a   1.000
_cell.length_b   1.000
_cell.length_c   1.000
_cell.angle_alpha   90.00
_cell.angle_beta   90.00
_cell.angle_gamma   90.00
#
_symmetry.space_group_name_H-M   'P 1'
#
loop_
_entity.id
_entity.type
_entity.pdbx_description
1 polymer ?
#
loop_
_entity_poly.entity_id
_entity_poly.type
_entity_poly.pdbx_seq_one_letter_code
_entity_poly.pdbx_strand_id
1 'polypeptide(L)'
;MEMEASEAEVEEFFRNNVAPRTSREDPIRRSDRIIMNKTALPPFQPQYKISNPVPDMLYGYNRSSAFGVDQRKQIADGGNVAVANSEGLLCPFFAIEFKGDGPSSNASTACINISEQLIKQLSQCNREEVKRLDSTSFSIAMNGTEARLTFILQRPNEFLEFRKYVRNIIDWGRDERLRTIKAALDALIEERLKVASKTRPPPIDKSGEGSKRQRPN
;
A
#
# COMPACT_ATOMS: atom_id res chain seq x y z
N MET A 1 -2.47 32.25 -1.69
CA MET A 1 -1.39 32.21 -2.71
C MET A 1 -1.43 33.52 -3.46
N GLU A 2 -0.29 34.16 -3.66
CA GLU A 2 -0.20 35.39 -4.46
C GLU A 2 -0.55 35.09 -5.92
N MET A 3 -1.13 36.06 -6.64
CA MET A 3 -1.60 35.89 -8.03
C MET A 3 -0.47 35.64 -9.05
N GLU A 4 0.79 35.73 -8.64
CA GLU A 4 1.97 35.68 -9.53
C GLU A 4 2.90 34.48 -9.25
N ALA A 5 2.56 33.60 -8.30
CA ALA A 5 3.37 32.42 -8.03
C ALA A 5 3.28 31.41 -9.18
N SER A 6 4.43 31.02 -9.72
CA SER A 6 4.56 29.97 -10.73
C SER A 6 4.08 28.60 -10.19
N GLU A 7 3.69 27.70 -11.08
CA GLU A 7 3.31 26.32 -10.74
C GLU A 7 4.39 25.63 -9.89
N ALA A 8 5.67 25.90 -10.19
CA ALA A 8 6.82 25.37 -9.44
C ALA A 8 6.88 25.91 -8.00
N GLU A 9 6.62 27.20 -7.78
CA GLU A 9 6.59 27.80 -6.44
C GLU A 9 5.40 27.28 -5.63
N VAL A 10 4.24 27.08 -6.28
CA VAL A 10 3.07 26.48 -5.63
C VAL A 10 3.33 25.02 -5.27
N GLU A 11 3.95 24.26 -6.16
CA GLU A 11 4.33 22.88 -5.91
C GLU A 11 5.34 22.78 -4.76
N GLU A 12 6.37 23.63 -4.73
CA GLU A 12 7.35 23.67 -3.66
C GLU A 12 6.71 24.04 -2.32
N PHE A 13 5.87 25.09 -2.30
CA PHE A 13 5.13 25.48 -1.11
C PHE A 13 4.28 24.32 -0.57
N PHE A 14 3.56 23.62 -1.45
CA PHE A 14 2.73 22.49 -1.09
C PHE A 14 3.55 21.33 -0.50
N ARG A 15 4.65 20.97 -1.18
CA ARG A 15 5.57 19.89 -0.79
C ARG A 15 6.18 20.12 0.59
N ASN A 16 6.31 21.37 1.02
CA ASN A 16 6.93 21.76 2.28
C ASN A 16 5.92 22.03 3.40
N ASN A 17 4.73 22.56 3.09
CA ASN A 17 3.80 23.11 4.11
C ASN A 17 2.49 22.33 4.27
N VAL A 18 2.04 21.67 3.21
CA VAL A 18 0.76 20.96 3.17
C VAL A 18 0.99 19.47 3.36
N ALA A 19 1.91 18.90 2.59
CA ALA A 19 2.14 17.47 2.54
C ALA A 19 3.64 17.17 2.63
N PRO A 20 4.32 17.47 3.76
CA PRO A 20 5.76 17.36 3.92
C PRO A 20 6.28 15.92 3.76
N ARG A 21 7.59 15.78 3.49
CA ARG A 21 8.23 14.46 3.52
C ARG A 21 8.12 13.86 4.92
N THR A 22 7.82 12.58 4.96
CA THR A 22 7.85 11.82 6.21
C THR A 22 9.28 11.43 6.58
N SER A 23 9.55 11.26 7.87
CA SER A 23 10.87 10.81 8.33
C SER A 23 11.14 9.37 7.85
N ARG A 24 12.40 8.94 7.86
CA ARG A 24 12.76 7.56 7.47
C ARG A 24 12.12 6.49 8.37
N GLU A 25 11.81 6.86 9.62
CA GLU A 25 11.22 5.98 10.62
C GLU A 25 9.69 6.01 10.59
N ASP A 26 9.07 6.96 9.88
CA ASP A 26 7.62 7.02 9.72
C ASP A 26 7.14 5.78 8.94
N PRO A 27 6.08 5.09 9.38
CA PRO A 27 5.46 4.01 8.60
C PRO A 27 4.93 4.51 7.25
N ILE A 28 4.55 5.78 7.13
CA ILE A 28 4.13 6.40 5.87
C ILE A 28 5.36 6.85 5.10
N ARG A 29 5.37 6.59 3.80
CA ARG A 29 6.38 7.09 2.87
C ARG A 29 5.73 7.83 1.72
N ARG A 30 6.41 8.90 1.30
CA ARG A 30 6.12 9.66 0.10
C ARG A 30 7.19 9.39 -0.97
N SER A 31 6.77 9.00 -2.17
CA SER A 31 7.60 8.98 -3.38
C SER A 31 7.20 10.13 -4.29
N ASP A 32 8.17 10.86 -4.82
CA ASP A 32 7.94 12.05 -5.65
C ASP A 32 8.36 11.75 -7.10
N ARG A 33 7.44 11.87 -8.05
CA ARG A 33 7.71 11.68 -9.50
C ARG A 33 8.38 10.35 -9.86
N ILE A 34 8.03 9.28 -9.12
CA ILE A 34 8.52 7.93 -9.39
C ILE A 34 7.46 7.18 -10.20
N ILE A 35 7.87 6.62 -11.34
CA ILE A 35 7.01 5.80 -12.18
C ILE A 35 6.47 4.58 -11.41
N MET A 36 5.17 4.33 -11.53
CA MET A 36 4.56 3.12 -10.96
C MET A 36 4.87 1.89 -11.82
N ASN A 37 5.03 0.76 -11.14
CA ASN A 37 5.30 -0.54 -11.76
C ASN A 37 4.21 -0.90 -12.77
N LYS A 38 4.59 -1.51 -13.90
CA LYS A 38 3.62 -1.98 -14.91
C LYS A 38 2.62 -2.99 -14.35
N THR A 39 3.06 -3.80 -13.38
CA THR A 39 2.22 -4.78 -12.67
C THR A 39 1.14 -4.14 -11.79
N ALA A 40 1.29 -2.85 -11.46
CA ALA A 40 0.27 -2.09 -10.74
C ALA A 40 -0.93 -1.71 -11.61
N LEU A 41 -0.82 -1.79 -12.94
CA LEU A 41 -1.93 -1.53 -13.85
C LEU A 41 -2.77 -2.78 -14.06
N PRO A 42 -4.10 -2.64 -14.21
CA PRO A 42 -4.94 -3.76 -14.61
C PRO A 42 -4.53 -4.23 -16.02
N PRO A 43 -4.73 -5.52 -16.36
CA PRO A 43 -4.46 -6.02 -17.69
C PRO A 43 -5.31 -5.25 -18.73
N PHE A 44 -4.65 -4.64 -19.71
CA PHE A 44 -5.30 -3.83 -20.75
C PHE A 44 -5.29 -4.54 -22.11
N GLN A 45 -6.36 -4.32 -22.87
CA GLN A 45 -6.45 -4.79 -24.25
C GLN A 45 -5.50 -3.97 -25.15
N PRO A 46 -4.79 -4.59 -26.10
CA PRO A 46 -3.70 -3.96 -26.85
C PRO A 46 -4.11 -2.75 -27.69
N GLN A 47 -5.42 -2.55 -27.96
CA GLN A 47 -5.90 -1.40 -28.72
C GLN A 47 -5.88 -0.06 -27.97
N TYR A 48 -5.70 -0.04 -26.64
CA TYR A 48 -5.62 1.20 -25.85
C TYR A 48 -4.27 1.30 -25.14
N LYS A 49 -3.45 2.30 -25.52
CA LYS A 49 -2.19 2.59 -24.85
C LYS A 49 -2.47 3.30 -23.52
N ILE A 50 -2.41 2.55 -22.41
CA ILE A 50 -2.39 3.13 -21.08
C ILE A 50 -0.93 3.46 -20.72
N SER A 51 -0.65 4.72 -20.40
CA SER A 51 0.65 5.13 -19.90
C SER A 51 0.84 4.68 -18.45
N ASN A 52 2.07 4.29 -18.12
CA ASN A 52 2.48 4.09 -16.74
C ASN A 52 2.37 5.42 -15.97
N PRO A 53 1.61 5.47 -14.86
CA PRO A 53 1.47 6.69 -14.10
C PRO A 53 2.79 7.10 -13.45
N VAL A 54 3.03 8.41 -13.43
CA VAL A 54 4.17 9.05 -12.75
C VAL A 54 3.58 10.14 -11.85
N PRO A 55 3.09 9.78 -10.65
CA PRO A 55 2.43 10.74 -9.78
C PRO A 55 3.43 11.77 -9.26
N ASP A 56 3.02 13.04 -9.18
CA ASP A 56 3.88 14.07 -8.60
C ASP A 56 4.20 13.78 -7.13
N MET A 57 3.23 13.25 -6.39
CA MET A 57 3.41 12.71 -5.04
C MET A 57 2.55 11.45 -4.86
N LEU A 58 3.17 10.38 -4.37
CA LEU A 58 2.49 9.12 -4.06
C LEU A 58 2.76 8.72 -2.62
N TYR A 59 1.69 8.53 -1.84
CA TYR A 59 1.75 8.06 -0.47
C TYR A 59 1.40 6.58 -0.37
N GLY A 60 2.19 5.88 0.41
CA GLY A 60 2.02 4.49 0.79
C GLY A 60 2.84 4.19 2.02
N TYR A 61 3.25 2.94 2.17
CA TYR A 61 3.94 2.47 3.36
C TYR A 61 5.41 2.17 3.09
N ASN A 62 6.24 2.57 4.04
CA ASN A 62 7.63 2.18 4.10
C ASN A 62 7.72 0.70 4.50
N ARG A 63 8.35 -0.12 3.66
CA ARG A 63 8.47 -1.56 3.92
C ARG A 63 9.05 -1.90 5.29
N SER A 64 10.07 -1.17 5.74
CA SER A 64 10.84 -1.52 6.94
C SER A 64 10.25 -0.96 8.23
N SER A 65 9.73 0.27 8.23
CA SER A 65 9.11 0.86 9.44
C SER A 65 7.64 0.49 9.59
N ALA A 66 6.91 0.27 8.50
CA ALA A 66 5.50 -0.07 8.58
C ALA A 66 5.26 -1.53 8.92
N PHE A 67 6.10 -2.49 8.49
CA PHE A 67 5.80 -3.92 8.59
C PHE A 67 6.87 -4.72 9.35
N GLY A 68 6.41 -5.65 10.20
CA GLY A 68 7.28 -6.59 10.91
C GLY A 68 7.99 -7.58 9.98
N VAL A 69 8.96 -8.34 10.50
CA VAL A 69 9.74 -9.32 9.71
C VAL A 69 8.84 -10.35 9.02
N ASP A 70 7.90 -10.95 9.76
CA ASP A 70 7.02 -11.99 9.22
C ASP A 70 6.02 -11.43 8.21
N GLN A 71 5.46 -10.24 8.48
CA GLN A 71 4.60 -9.52 7.53
C GLN A 71 5.33 -9.22 6.22
N ARG A 72 6.58 -8.73 6.29
CA ARG A 72 7.40 -8.47 5.09
C ARG A 72 7.69 -9.73 4.30
N LYS A 73 7.88 -10.87 4.98
CA LYS A 73 8.06 -12.18 4.37
C LYS A 73 6.77 -12.63 3.69
N GLN A 74 5.62 -12.48 4.34
CA GLN A 74 4.31 -12.81 3.76
C GLN A 74 4.04 -12.01 2.48
N ILE A 75 4.37 -10.71 2.47
CA ILE A 75 4.27 -9.86 1.27
C ILE A 75 5.23 -10.32 0.15
N ALA A 76 6.45 -10.75 0.51
CA ALA A 76 7.45 -11.23 -0.45
C ALA A 76 7.05 -12.58 -1.06
N ASP A 77 6.60 -13.53 -0.22
CA ASP A 77 6.11 -14.84 -0.64
C ASP A 77 4.90 -14.70 -1.59
N GLY A 78 4.09 -13.65 -1.40
CA GLY A 78 3.02 -13.24 -2.31
C GLY A 78 3.46 -12.58 -3.62
N GLY A 79 4.74 -12.61 -3.99
CA GLY A 79 5.23 -12.08 -5.26
C GLY A 79 5.29 -10.54 -5.31
N ASN A 80 5.36 -9.87 -4.16
CA ASN A 80 5.46 -8.40 -4.06
C ASN A 80 4.31 -7.63 -4.74
N VAL A 81 3.12 -8.22 -4.77
CA VAL A 81 1.89 -7.66 -5.36
C VAL A 81 1.51 -6.29 -4.80
N ALA A 82 1.95 -5.98 -3.58
CA ALA A 82 1.72 -4.71 -2.92
C ALA A 82 2.70 -3.57 -3.32
N VAL A 83 3.74 -3.83 -4.13
CA VAL A 83 4.80 -2.84 -4.43
C VAL A 83 4.41 -1.94 -5.59
N ALA A 84 4.32 -0.64 -5.32
CA ALA A 84 3.91 0.38 -6.27
C ALA A 84 5.00 0.80 -7.25
N ASN A 85 6.26 0.86 -6.82
CA ASN A 85 7.34 1.47 -7.60
C ASN A 85 8.73 0.93 -7.24
N SER A 86 9.76 1.42 -7.93
CA SER A 86 11.17 1.04 -7.74
C SER A 86 11.76 1.45 -6.38
N GLU A 87 11.12 2.37 -5.66
CA GLU A 87 11.51 2.75 -4.30
C GLU A 87 11.03 1.77 -3.22
N GLY A 88 10.24 0.76 -3.62
CA GLY A 88 9.68 -0.23 -2.71
C GLY A 88 8.49 0.30 -1.90
N LEU A 89 7.81 1.34 -2.37
CA LEU A 89 6.59 1.87 -1.73
C LEU A 89 5.49 0.82 -1.74
N LEU A 90 4.91 0.49 -0.59
CA LEU A 90 3.90 -0.56 -0.45
C LEU A 90 2.49 0.00 -0.27
N CYS A 91 1.49 -0.72 -0.78
CA CYS A 91 0.04 -0.45 -0.65
C CYS A 91 -0.28 1.05 -0.74
N PRO A 92 -0.01 1.69 -1.89
CA PRO A 92 -0.25 3.11 -2.05
C PRO A 92 -1.75 3.40 -1.89
N PHE A 93 -2.08 4.54 -1.28
CA PHE A 93 -3.46 4.89 -0.94
C PHE A 93 -3.83 6.34 -1.25
N PHE A 94 -2.86 7.18 -1.60
CA PHE A 94 -3.10 8.59 -1.86
C PHE A 94 -2.13 9.17 -2.89
N ALA A 95 -2.66 9.66 -4.00
CA ALA A 95 -1.89 10.29 -5.08
C ALA A 95 -2.20 11.79 -5.22
N ILE A 96 -1.20 12.60 -5.54
CA ILE A 96 -1.35 14.04 -5.80
C ILE A 96 -0.69 14.34 -7.14
N GLU A 97 -1.41 15.07 -7.99
CA GLU A 97 -0.97 15.52 -9.32
C GLU A 97 -1.10 17.04 -9.41
N PHE A 98 -0.06 17.72 -9.90
CA PHE A 98 -0.03 19.18 -10.10
C PHE A 98 -0.42 19.61 -11.53
N LYS A 99 -1.02 18.71 -12.31
CA LYS A 99 -1.41 18.97 -13.71
C LYS A 99 -2.92 19.12 -13.86
N GLY A 100 -3.34 20.33 -14.26
CA GLY A 100 -4.72 20.81 -14.21
C GLY A 100 -5.76 20.18 -15.14
N ASP A 101 -5.37 19.54 -16.25
CA ASP A 101 -6.33 19.26 -17.35
C ASP A 101 -6.50 17.78 -17.75
N GLY A 102 -5.83 16.84 -17.06
CA GLY A 102 -5.96 15.42 -17.37
C GLY A 102 -7.14 14.73 -16.67
N PRO A 103 -7.85 13.77 -17.31
CA PRO A 103 -8.80 12.92 -16.60
C PRO A 103 -8.08 12.17 -15.47
N SER A 104 -8.78 12.04 -14.32
CA SER A 104 -8.45 11.22 -13.14
C SER A 104 -7.17 10.39 -13.27
N SER A 105 -6.15 10.70 -12.46
CA SER A 105 -4.83 10.08 -12.51
C SER A 105 -4.91 8.55 -12.66
N ASN A 106 -4.21 8.00 -13.66
CA ASN A 106 -4.00 6.55 -13.76
C ASN A 106 -3.37 5.97 -12.47
N ALA A 107 -2.80 6.83 -11.62
CA ALA A 107 -2.27 6.51 -10.31
C ALA A 107 -3.34 5.94 -9.36
N SER A 108 -4.53 6.54 -9.27
CA SER A 108 -5.61 6.05 -8.40
C SER A 108 -6.05 4.65 -8.80
N THR A 109 -6.23 4.42 -10.11
CA THR A 109 -6.57 3.10 -10.67
C THR A 109 -5.49 2.08 -10.34
N ALA A 110 -4.22 2.47 -10.42
CA ALA A 110 -3.11 1.60 -10.04
C ALA A 110 -3.11 1.29 -8.53
N CYS A 111 -3.44 2.26 -7.66
CA CYS A 111 -3.55 2.05 -6.21
C CYS A 111 -4.69 1.08 -5.85
N ILE A 112 -5.86 1.25 -6.49
CA ILE A 112 -7.00 0.35 -6.35
C ILE A 112 -6.60 -1.06 -6.80
N ASN A 113 -6.01 -1.20 -7.98
CA ASN A 113 -5.60 -2.50 -8.51
C ASN A 113 -4.55 -3.20 -7.62
N ILE A 114 -3.57 -2.48 -7.08
CA ILE A 114 -2.63 -3.03 -6.09
C ILE A 114 -3.40 -3.52 -4.85
N SER A 115 -4.33 -2.73 -4.33
CA SER A 115 -5.10 -3.08 -3.13
C SER A 115 -6.00 -4.28 -3.38
N GLU A 116 -6.67 -4.35 -4.53
CA GLU A 116 -7.50 -5.49 -4.96
C GLU A 116 -6.68 -6.77 -5.11
N GLN A 117 -5.49 -6.68 -5.72
CA GLN A 117 -4.62 -7.86 -5.83
C GLN A 117 -4.15 -8.34 -4.44
N LEU A 118 -3.83 -7.41 -3.53
CA LEU A 118 -3.54 -7.75 -2.14
C LEU A 118 -4.75 -8.42 -1.46
N ILE A 119 -5.93 -7.81 -1.52
CA ILE A 119 -7.18 -8.37 -0.97
C ILE A 119 -7.42 -9.76 -1.53
N LYS A 120 -7.26 -9.98 -2.83
CA LYS A 120 -7.44 -11.28 -3.48
C LYS A 120 -6.46 -12.33 -2.95
N GLN A 121 -5.21 -11.94 -2.69
CA GLN A 121 -4.23 -12.84 -2.07
C GLN A 121 -4.61 -13.15 -0.62
N LEU A 122 -5.05 -12.14 0.13
CA LEU A 122 -5.45 -12.32 1.53
C LEU A 122 -6.75 -13.12 1.67
N SER A 123 -7.69 -13.00 0.71
CA SER A 123 -9.02 -13.65 0.73
C SER A 123 -8.97 -15.17 0.57
N GLN A 124 -7.80 -15.74 0.28
CA GLN A 124 -7.61 -17.20 0.34
C GLN A 124 -7.82 -17.75 1.75
N CYS A 125 -7.71 -16.91 2.78
CA CYS A 125 -8.11 -17.24 4.14
C CYS A 125 -9.45 -16.59 4.46
N ASN A 126 -10.48 -17.41 4.72
CA ASN A 126 -11.86 -16.97 5.00
C ASN A 126 -12.00 -16.36 6.42
N ARG A 127 -11.25 -15.27 6.69
CA ARG A 127 -11.14 -14.56 7.97
C ARG A 127 -11.87 -13.22 7.91
N GLU A 128 -12.55 -12.85 8.99
CA GLU A 128 -13.30 -11.59 9.08
C GLU A 128 -12.38 -10.36 8.98
N GLU A 129 -11.12 -10.49 9.42
CA GLU A 129 -10.09 -9.45 9.32
C GLU A 129 -9.80 -9.08 7.87
N VAL A 130 -9.86 -10.05 6.95
CA VAL A 130 -9.65 -9.84 5.52
C VAL A 130 -10.85 -9.16 4.87
N LYS A 131 -12.08 -9.44 5.35
CA LYS A 131 -13.30 -8.80 4.85
C LYS A 131 -13.36 -7.29 5.15
N ARG A 132 -12.57 -6.81 6.12
CA ARG A 132 -12.49 -5.38 6.48
C ARG A 132 -11.51 -4.59 5.61
N LEU A 133 -10.68 -5.26 4.81
CA LEU A 133 -9.74 -4.57 3.94
C LEU A 133 -10.47 -4.01 2.72
N ASP A 134 -10.29 -2.72 2.47
CA ASP A 134 -10.85 -2.05 1.30
C ASP A 134 -9.77 -1.68 0.27
N SER A 135 -10.21 -1.42 -0.96
CA SER A 135 -9.39 -0.90 -2.04
C SER A 135 -9.45 0.62 -2.15
N THR A 136 -9.96 1.30 -1.11
CA THR A 136 -10.13 2.75 -1.09
C THR A 136 -8.79 3.45 -1.34
N SER A 137 -8.76 4.30 -2.36
CA SER A 137 -7.64 5.16 -2.71
C SER A 137 -8.15 6.58 -2.93
N PHE A 138 -7.37 7.56 -2.49
CA PHE A 138 -7.64 8.97 -2.68
C PHE A 138 -6.75 9.56 -3.77
N SER A 139 -7.26 10.57 -4.47
CA SER A 139 -6.42 11.38 -5.36
C SER A 139 -6.84 12.83 -5.41
N ILE A 140 -5.86 13.70 -5.52
CA ILE A 140 -6.05 15.14 -5.72
C ILE A 140 -5.33 15.54 -7.00
N ALA A 141 -6.04 16.23 -7.88
CA ALA A 141 -5.45 16.98 -8.98
C ALA A 141 -5.63 18.47 -8.69
N MET A 142 -4.57 19.26 -8.84
CA MET A 142 -4.61 20.71 -8.67
C MET A 142 -3.74 21.43 -9.69
N ASN A 143 -4.05 22.70 -9.95
CA ASN A 143 -3.30 23.57 -10.90
C ASN A 143 -2.84 24.87 -10.23
N GLY A 144 -2.67 24.83 -8.90
CA GLY A 144 -2.24 25.95 -8.06
C GLY A 144 -3.32 26.99 -7.73
N THR A 145 -4.37 27.11 -8.54
CA THR A 145 -5.53 27.95 -8.23
C THR A 145 -6.69 27.14 -7.65
N GLU A 146 -6.90 25.93 -8.16
CA GLU A 146 -7.99 25.05 -7.78
C GLU A 146 -7.47 23.65 -7.48
N ALA A 147 -8.14 22.95 -6.55
CA ALA A 147 -7.99 21.52 -6.37
C ALA A 147 -9.32 20.83 -6.69
N ARG A 148 -9.27 19.71 -7.44
CA ARG A 148 -10.42 18.87 -7.83
C ARG A 148 -11.00 18.04 -6.67
N LEU A 149 -11.25 18.75 -5.56
CA LEU A 149 -12.19 18.45 -4.49
C LEU A 149 -13.16 19.64 -4.31
N THR A 150 -13.21 20.57 -5.29
CA THR A 150 -13.96 21.85 -5.31
C THR A 150 -13.42 22.96 -4.38
N PHE A 151 -12.11 22.96 -4.09
CA PHE A 151 -11.49 24.03 -3.28
C PHE A 151 -10.81 25.08 -4.16
N ILE A 152 -11.07 26.36 -3.87
CA ILE A 152 -10.34 27.50 -4.39
C ILE A 152 -9.17 27.81 -3.44
N LEU A 153 -7.96 27.42 -3.84
CA LEU A 153 -6.76 27.48 -2.99
C LEU A 153 -6.29 28.92 -2.69
N GLN A 154 -6.83 29.89 -3.42
CA GLN A 154 -6.60 31.32 -3.17
C GLN A 154 -7.40 31.85 -1.98
N ARG A 155 -8.51 31.21 -1.61
CA ARG A 155 -9.33 31.61 -0.46
C ARG A 155 -8.76 30.99 0.82
N PRO A 156 -8.36 31.79 1.84
CA PRO A 156 -7.70 31.26 3.03
C PRO A 156 -8.49 30.15 3.74
N ASN A 157 -9.81 30.31 3.87
CA ASN A 157 -10.66 29.32 4.55
C ASN A 157 -10.72 28.00 3.77
N GLU A 158 -10.91 28.06 2.45
CA GLU A 158 -10.94 26.86 1.60
C GLU A 158 -9.57 26.19 1.52
N PHE A 159 -8.48 26.97 1.53
CA PHE A 159 -7.12 26.42 1.63
C PHE A 159 -6.88 25.69 2.97
N LEU A 160 -7.33 26.26 4.10
CA LEU A 160 -7.21 25.62 5.41
C LEU A 160 -8.01 24.31 5.47
N GLU A 161 -9.22 24.32 4.91
CA GLU A 161 -10.07 23.15 4.83
C GLU A 161 -9.43 22.07 3.95
N PHE A 162 -8.97 22.45 2.75
CA PHE A 162 -8.22 21.57 1.88
C PHE A 162 -7.00 20.94 2.58
N ARG A 163 -6.20 21.74 3.30
CA ARG A 163 -5.04 21.25 4.08
C ARG A 163 -5.47 20.25 5.15
N LYS A 164 -6.63 20.46 5.77
CA LYS A 164 -7.22 19.51 6.73
C LYS A 164 -7.60 18.20 6.04
N TYR A 165 -8.22 18.23 4.87
CA TYR A 165 -8.53 17.02 4.10
C TYR A 165 -7.29 16.21 3.73
N VAL A 166 -6.24 16.86 3.22
CA VAL A 166 -4.97 16.20 2.89
C VAL A 166 -4.39 15.49 4.12
N ARG A 167 -4.39 16.15 5.29
CA ARG A 167 -3.89 15.58 6.54
C ARG A 167 -4.76 14.42 7.01
N ASN A 168 -6.07 14.57 7.01
CA ASN A 168 -7.00 13.53 7.42
C ASN A 168 -6.82 12.25 6.59
N ILE A 169 -6.57 12.36 5.27
CA ILE A 169 -6.30 11.21 4.41
C ILE A 169 -4.98 10.52 4.82
N ILE A 170 -3.92 11.30 5.07
CA ILE A 170 -2.63 10.76 5.50
C ILE A 170 -2.75 10.09 6.88
N ASP A 171 -3.48 10.69 7.81
CA ASP A 171 -3.70 10.17 9.17
C ASP A 171 -4.56 8.90 9.14
N TRP A 172 -5.63 8.86 8.35
CA TRP A 172 -6.39 7.64 8.08
C TRP A 172 -5.50 6.52 7.51
N GLY A 173 -4.62 6.88 6.57
CA GLY A 173 -3.63 5.96 6.01
C GLY A 173 -2.67 5.42 7.07
N ARG A 174 -2.20 6.28 7.97
CA ARG A 174 -1.26 5.96 9.06
C ARG A 174 -1.89 5.02 10.10
N ASP A 175 -3.14 5.28 10.45
CA ASP A 175 -3.79 4.61 11.58
C ASP A 175 -4.67 3.46 11.11
N GLU A 176 -5.85 3.78 10.60
CA GLU A 176 -6.90 2.80 10.34
C GLU A 176 -6.52 1.83 9.22
N ARG A 177 -6.11 2.37 8.07
CA ARG A 177 -5.78 1.54 6.90
C ARG A 177 -4.60 0.61 7.21
N LEU A 178 -3.52 1.14 7.80
CA LEU A 178 -2.33 0.35 8.12
C LEU A 178 -2.64 -0.75 9.15
N ARG A 179 -3.39 -0.42 10.20
CA ARG A 179 -3.81 -1.40 11.22
C ARG A 179 -4.61 -2.55 10.61
N THR A 180 -5.53 -2.25 9.68
CA THR A 180 -6.32 -3.27 8.99
C THR A 180 -5.44 -4.16 8.11
N ILE A 181 -4.52 -3.58 7.33
CA ILE A 181 -3.57 -4.35 6.51
C ILE A 181 -2.72 -5.28 7.38
N LYS A 182 -2.18 -4.77 8.50
CA LYS A 182 -1.39 -5.57 9.45
C LYS A 182 -2.19 -6.74 10.03
N ALA A 183 -3.39 -6.46 10.54
CA ALA A 183 -4.24 -7.50 11.11
C ALA A 183 -4.57 -8.61 10.09
N ALA A 184 -4.81 -8.25 8.83
CA ALA A 184 -5.04 -9.23 7.78
C ALA A 184 -3.79 -10.09 7.48
N LEU A 185 -2.59 -9.48 7.45
CA LEU A 185 -1.33 -10.21 7.30
C LEU A 185 -1.03 -11.12 8.48
N ASP A 186 -1.28 -10.66 9.71
CA ASP A 186 -1.06 -11.45 10.93
C ASP A 186 -1.99 -12.67 10.96
N ALA A 187 -3.26 -12.50 10.58
CA ALA A 187 -4.21 -13.60 10.46
C ALA A 187 -3.75 -14.69 9.46
N LEU A 188 -3.12 -14.30 8.35
CA LEU A 188 -2.53 -15.26 7.40
C LEU A 188 -1.34 -16.03 8.00
N ILE A 189 -0.45 -15.31 8.68
CA ILE A 189 0.74 -15.90 9.30
C ILE A 189 0.30 -16.94 10.33
N GLU A 190 -0.67 -16.60 11.19
CA GLU A 190 -1.24 -17.54 12.17
C GLU A 190 -1.84 -18.78 11.50
N GLU A 191 -2.58 -18.61 10.40
CA GLU A 191 -3.21 -19.74 9.70
C GLU A 191 -2.16 -20.68 9.13
N ARG A 192 -1.09 -20.14 8.52
CA ARG A 192 0.04 -20.93 8.02
C ARG A 192 0.72 -21.72 9.13
N LEU A 193 0.93 -21.11 10.30
CA LEU A 193 1.51 -21.77 11.46
C LEU A 193 0.61 -22.90 11.97
N LYS A 194 -0.71 -22.69 12.00
CA LYS A 194 -1.70 -23.72 12.38
C LYS A 194 -1.64 -24.91 11.41
N VAL A 195 -1.61 -24.68 10.10
CA VAL A 195 -1.52 -25.76 9.09
C VAL A 195 -0.20 -26.53 9.20
N ALA A 196 0.92 -25.84 9.41
CA ALA A 196 2.23 -26.48 9.58
C ALA A 196 2.29 -27.35 10.85
N SER A 197 1.61 -26.95 11.93
CA SER A 197 1.56 -27.73 13.16
C SER A 197 0.77 -29.04 13.01
N LYS A 198 -0.27 -29.06 12.15
CA LYS A 198 -1.10 -30.25 11.86
C LYS A 198 -0.43 -31.27 10.94
N THR A 199 0.53 -30.85 10.12
CA THR A 199 1.19 -31.71 9.12
C THR A 199 2.48 -32.38 9.63
N ARG A 200 2.91 -32.09 10.87
CA ARG A 200 4.10 -32.72 11.46
C ARG A 200 3.77 -34.15 11.94
N PRO A 201 4.42 -35.21 11.41
CA PRO A 201 4.19 -36.56 11.88
C PRO A 201 4.60 -36.72 13.35
N PRO A 202 3.91 -37.59 14.13
CA PRO A 202 4.26 -37.84 15.52
C PRO A 202 5.69 -38.39 15.62
N PRO A 203 6.41 -38.16 16.73
CA PRO A 203 7.71 -38.77 16.96
C PRO A 203 7.57 -40.29 16.87
N ILE A 204 8.37 -40.93 16.02
CA ILE A 204 8.45 -42.39 15.99
C ILE A 204 9.11 -42.82 17.29
N ASP A 205 8.31 -43.35 18.21
CA ASP A 205 8.81 -44.02 19.41
C ASP A 205 9.65 -45.22 18.98
N LYS A 206 10.97 -45.09 19.10
CA LYS A 206 11.90 -46.23 19.02
C LYS A 206 11.93 -46.90 20.39
N SER A 207 10.95 -47.77 20.66
CA SER A 207 10.99 -48.65 21.84
C SER A 207 10.89 -50.12 21.44
N GLY A 208 12.07 -50.74 21.31
CA GLY A 208 12.34 -52.09 21.82
C GLY A 208 12.03 -53.30 20.95
N GLU A 209 12.86 -53.60 19.95
CA GLU A 209 12.99 -54.98 19.45
C GLU A 209 13.92 -55.79 20.37
N GLY A 210 13.32 -56.54 21.30
CA GLY A 210 13.98 -57.58 22.06
C GLY A 210 14.25 -58.80 21.17
N SER A 211 15.49 -58.94 20.71
CA SER A 211 15.95 -60.08 19.92
C SER A 211 15.98 -61.37 20.76
N LYS A 212 15.02 -62.29 20.57
CA LYS A 212 15.04 -63.65 21.13
C LYS A 212 15.94 -64.53 20.26
N ARG A 213 17.09 -64.93 20.80
CA ARG A 213 17.98 -65.96 20.24
C ARG A 213 17.32 -67.34 20.34
N GLN A 214 17.04 -67.97 19.21
CA GLN A 214 16.76 -69.41 19.09
C GLN A 214 18.09 -70.18 19.08
N ARG A 215 18.21 -71.23 19.91
CA ARG A 215 19.28 -72.24 19.81
C ARG A 215 18.81 -73.39 18.92
N PRO A 216 19.64 -73.94 18.02
CA PRO A 216 19.40 -75.24 17.42
C PRO A 216 20.03 -76.36 18.26
N ASN A 217 19.51 -77.57 18.03
CA ASN A 217 19.75 -78.85 18.69
C ASN A 217 21.23 -79.26 18.81
#